data_AF-A0A951NXQ6-F1
#
_entry.id   AF-A0A951NXQ6-F1
#
_cell.length_a   1.000
_cell.length_b   1.000
_cell.length_c   1.000
_cell.angle_alpha   90.00
_cell.angle_beta   90.00
_cell.angle_gamma   90.00
#
_symmetry.space_group_name_H-M   'P 1'
#
loop_
_entity.id
_entity.type
_entity.pdbx_description
1 polymer ?
#
loop_
_entity_poly.entity_id
_entity_poly.type
_entity_poly.pdbx_seq_one_letter_code
_entity_poly.pdbx_strand_id
1 'polypeptide(L)'
;MNLNTIASGTATTSLTTVRNSQSLIRELQQRLTALGFQPGPIDGLWGNRTQSAFTAFTTRNQLKANEVSPRAAQLLLGIQPRPTQPTPAPRPNQPTPSTPTVLQPPATPAPTPTPTPRPPVTATPVPTPVPAPTPAPSAPRLAPATQAIPTGLRPIASDVLTWQMNRITADQRLTRQVQQGLDAMGHNPGPIDGLWGGRTQAGYVAFSRAYGFNSNELSPIAALMLLEPAIPRIPVTRPTRSLNAQDFQNVARSIGCDVAAVRAVVDVEAAGSGFLRDGRPKILFEAHWFSEFTDGRFDGSNDDISSAVWNRALYIGGAGEWDRIYRASNLSREAALKSASWGLGQIMGFNHASAGYRDVESFVRDMHESEGKQLAAMFNFIKSNRLDRFLISRDWAGFARQYNGESFRVNRYDEKLADAYNYWRNAA
;
A
#
# COMPACT_ATOMS: atom_id res chain seq x y z
N MET A 1 -11.98 -22.61 20.48
CA MET A 1 -11.26 -23.47 19.52
C MET A 1 -11.10 -22.68 18.23
N ASN A 2 -9.87 -22.53 17.73
CA ASN A 2 -9.53 -21.75 16.52
C ASN A 2 -8.55 -22.54 15.63
N LEU A 3 -8.29 -22.11 14.39
CA LEU A 3 -7.43 -22.86 13.47
C LEU A 3 -5.99 -23.00 14.01
N ASN A 4 -5.47 -22.01 14.74
CA ASN A 4 -4.14 -22.08 15.35
C ASN A 4 -4.03 -23.22 16.37
N THR A 5 -5.06 -23.41 17.21
CA THR A 5 -5.11 -24.53 18.18
C THR A 5 -5.23 -25.90 17.52
N ILE A 6 -5.87 -26.00 16.36
CA ILE A 6 -5.95 -27.25 15.60
C ILE A 6 -4.63 -27.52 14.87
N ALA A 7 -3.99 -26.48 14.33
CA ALA A 7 -2.73 -26.57 13.59
C ALA A 7 -1.54 -27.00 14.46
N SER A 8 -1.55 -26.67 15.76
CA SER A 8 -0.51 -27.03 16.73
C SER A 8 -0.78 -28.33 17.50
N GLY A 9 -1.98 -28.89 17.41
CA GLY A 9 -2.36 -30.15 18.05
C GLY A 9 -2.01 -31.39 17.22
N THR A 10 -2.23 -32.57 17.81
CA THR A 10 -2.09 -33.88 17.14
C THR A 10 -3.43 -34.55 16.80
N ALA A 11 -4.53 -34.09 17.39
CA ALA A 11 -5.87 -34.64 17.18
C ALA A 11 -6.59 -33.96 16.01
N THR A 12 -7.41 -34.71 15.27
CA THR A 12 -8.29 -34.15 14.23
C THR A 12 -9.58 -33.62 14.85
N THR A 13 -10.14 -32.55 14.26
CA THR A 13 -11.43 -31.98 14.69
C THR A 13 -12.52 -32.40 13.72
N SER A 14 -13.58 -33.07 14.20
CA SER A 14 -14.69 -33.51 13.35
C SER A 14 -15.42 -32.32 12.72
N LEU A 15 -15.95 -32.48 11.50
CA LEU A 15 -16.69 -31.40 10.85
C LEU A 15 -17.97 -31.01 11.62
N THR A 16 -18.57 -31.93 12.38
CA THR A 16 -19.70 -31.64 13.28
C THR A 16 -19.30 -30.65 14.36
N THR A 17 -18.11 -30.82 14.96
CA THR A 17 -17.56 -29.89 15.95
C THR A 17 -17.27 -28.52 15.34
N VAL A 18 -16.72 -28.49 14.11
CA VAL A 18 -16.45 -27.24 13.38
C VAL A 18 -17.75 -26.48 13.11
N ARG A 19 -18.78 -27.18 12.65
CA ARG A 19 -20.10 -26.60 12.32
C ARG A 19 -20.86 -26.03 13.52
N ASN A 20 -20.49 -26.42 14.74
CA ASN A 20 -21.08 -25.87 15.97
C ASN A 20 -20.36 -24.61 16.49
N SER A 21 -19.31 -24.13 15.80
CA SER A 21 -18.54 -22.96 16.23
C SER A 21 -18.55 -21.86 15.17
N GLN A 22 -19.42 -20.86 15.34
CA GLN A 22 -19.56 -19.74 14.40
C GLN A 22 -18.24 -18.99 14.15
N SER A 23 -17.41 -18.80 15.18
CA SER A 23 -16.11 -18.14 15.06
C SER A 23 -15.12 -18.95 14.24
N LEU A 24 -15.06 -20.28 14.45
CA LEU A 24 -14.20 -21.17 13.67
C LEU A 24 -14.67 -21.27 12.21
N ILE A 25 -15.99 -21.22 11.95
CA ILE A 25 -16.54 -21.15 10.60
C ILE A 25 -16.10 -19.85 9.90
N ARG A 26 -16.18 -18.68 10.56
CA ARG A 26 -15.70 -17.41 9.97
C ARG A 26 -14.22 -17.46 9.63
N GLU A 27 -13.41 -17.99 10.55
CA GLU A 27 -11.98 -18.12 10.33
C GLU A 27 -11.68 -19.04 9.14
N LEU A 28 -12.38 -20.17 9.05
CA LEU A 28 -12.25 -21.11 7.92
C LEU A 28 -12.74 -20.49 6.61
N GLN A 29 -13.85 -19.74 6.60
CA GLN A 29 -14.33 -18.99 5.43
C GLN A 29 -13.32 -17.92 4.99
N GLN A 30 -12.70 -17.19 5.94
CA GLN A 30 -11.63 -16.22 5.66
C GLN A 30 -10.43 -16.90 4.99
N ARG A 31 -9.96 -18.02 5.56
CA ARG A 31 -8.81 -18.75 5.05
C ARG A 31 -9.08 -19.42 3.71
N LEU A 32 -10.24 -20.05 3.52
CA LEU A 32 -10.65 -20.59 2.23
C LEU A 32 -10.73 -19.51 1.16
N THR A 33 -11.29 -18.34 1.49
CA THR A 33 -11.34 -17.19 0.58
C THR A 33 -9.93 -16.69 0.23
N ALA A 34 -9.04 -16.59 1.22
CA ALA A 34 -7.66 -16.19 1.01
C ALA A 34 -6.87 -17.17 0.13
N LEU A 35 -7.20 -18.47 0.18
CA LEU A 35 -6.61 -19.53 -0.65
C LEU A 35 -7.28 -19.68 -2.02
N GLY A 36 -8.22 -18.80 -2.37
CA GLY A 36 -8.89 -18.78 -3.68
C GLY A 36 -10.08 -19.74 -3.81
N PHE A 37 -10.55 -20.33 -2.72
CA PHE A 37 -11.82 -21.04 -2.69
C PHE A 37 -12.97 -20.07 -2.44
N GLN A 38 -14.20 -20.45 -2.80
CA GLN A 38 -15.38 -19.56 -2.72
C GLN A 38 -16.39 -20.05 -1.68
N PRO A 39 -16.14 -19.86 -0.37
CA PRO A 39 -17.01 -20.35 0.68
C PRO A 39 -18.31 -19.53 0.84
N GLY A 40 -18.47 -18.44 0.10
CA GLY A 40 -19.56 -17.47 0.27
C GLY A 40 -19.17 -16.32 1.20
N PRO A 41 -20.16 -15.55 1.71
CA PRO A 41 -19.92 -14.50 2.68
C PRO A 41 -19.21 -15.02 3.94
N ILE A 42 -18.43 -14.16 4.59
CA ILE A 42 -17.74 -14.47 5.84
C ILE A 42 -18.68 -14.19 7.02
N ASP A 43 -19.73 -14.99 7.10
CA ASP A 43 -20.87 -14.81 7.99
C ASP A 43 -20.87 -15.80 9.17
N GLY A 44 -19.97 -16.77 9.17
CA GLY A 44 -19.88 -17.81 10.19
C GLY A 44 -20.93 -18.90 10.07
N LEU A 45 -21.63 -18.99 8.93
CA LEU A 45 -22.65 -19.99 8.67
C LEU A 45 -22.10 -21.09 7.74
N TRP A 46 -22.24 -22.35 8.16
CA TRP A 46 -21.82 -23.48 7.32
C TRP A 46 -22.88 -23.83 6.28
N GLY A 47 -22.90 -23.10 5.16
CA GLY A 47 -23.82 -23.32 4.04
C GLY A 47 -23.22 -24.17 2.89
N ASN A 48 -24.02 -24.41 1.84
CA ASN A 48 -23.61 -25.19 0.66
C ASN A 48 -22.33 -24.65 0.00
N ARG A 49 -22.15 -23.32 -0.05
CA ARG A 49 -20.93 -22.71 -0.60
C ARG A 49 -19.69 -22.99 0.27
N THR A 50 -19.83 -22.88 1.59
CA THR A 50 -18.75 -23.19 2.54
C THR A 50 -18.38 -24.68 2.48
N GLN A 51 -19.38 -25.56 2.39
CA GLN A 51 -19.16 -26.99 2.20
C GLN A 51 -18.40 -27.28 0.88
N SER A 52 -18.85 -26.73 -0.25
CA SER A 52 -18.19 -26.94 -1.54
C SER A 52 -16.75 -26.40 -1.56
N ALA A 53 -16.52 -25.23 -0.96
CA ALA A 53 -15.19 -24.65 -0.85
C ALA A 53 -14.25 -25.49 0.03
N PHE A 54 -14.75 -26.02 1.14
CA PHE A 54 -13.98 -26.91 2.02
C PHE A 54 -13.69 -28.26 1.36
N THR A 55 -14.65 -28.85 0.64
CA THR A 55 -14.43 -30.06 -0.15
C THR A 55 -13.39 -29.82 -1.25
N ALA A 56 -13.48 -28.72 -2.00
CA ALA A 56 -12.49 -28.39 -3.03
C ALA A 56 -11.08 -28.18 -2.44
N PHE A 57 -10.98 -27.53 -1.28
CA PHE A 57 -9.74 -27.36 -0.55
C PHE A 57 -9.12 -28.68 -0.11
N THR A 58 -9.92 -29.55 0.51
CA THR A 58 -9.44 -30.85 0.98
C THR A 58 -9.06 -31.76 -0.19
N THR A 59 -9.83 -31.78 -1.28
CA THR A 59 -9.47 -32.50 -2.52
C THR A 59 -8.16 -32.01 -3.12
N ARG A 60 -7.98 -30.69 -3.29
CA ARG A 60 -6.75 -30.12 -3.86
C ARG A 60 -5.50 -30.49 -3.07
N ASN A 61 -5.64 -30.66 -1.76
CA ASN A 61 -4.54 -30.95 -0.84
C ASN A 61 -4.47 -32.41 -0.40
N GLN A 62 -5.27 -33.31 -1.01
CA GLN A 62 -5.33 -34.73 -0.67
C GLN A 62 -5.67 -35.01 0.81
N LEU A 63 -6.58 -34.22 1.38
CA LEU A 63 -7.06 -34.30 2.75
C LEU A 63 -8.48 -34.88 2.80
N LYS A 64 -8.91 -35.35 3.98
CA LYS A 64 -10.27 -35.85 4.20
C LYS A 64 -11.26 -34.70 4.38
N ALA A 65 -12.39 -34.74 3.67
CA ALA A 65 -13.39 -33.68 3.67
C ALA A 65 -14.36 -33.69 4.88
N ASN A 66 -14.30 -34.72 5.73
CA ASN A 66 -15.18 -34.89 6.91
C ASN A 66 -14.54 -34.45 8.23
N GLU A 67 -13.32 -33.93 8.20
CA GLU A 67 -12.59 -33.45 9.38
C GLU A 67 -11.63 -32.30 9.02
N VAL A 68 -11.24 -31.52 10.02
CA VAL A 68 -10.12 -30.58 9.94
C VAL A 68 -8.96 -31.17 10.73
N SER A 69 -7.97 -31.73 10.02
CA SER A 69 -6.73 -32.23 10.61
C SER A 69 -5.76 -31.08 10.93
N PRO A 70 -4.73 -31.29 11.78
CA PRO A 70 -3.68 -30.29 12.00
C PRO A 70 -3.02 -29.84 10.69
N ARG A 71 -2.81 -30.76 9.75
CA ARG A 71 -2.28 -30.44 8.42
C ARG A 71 -3.24 -29.57 7.61
N ALA A 72 -4.54 -29.84 7.66
CA ALA A 72 -5.57 -29.01 7.03
C ALA A 72 -5.56 -27.59 7.60
N ALA A 73 -5.49 -27.46 8.93
CA ALA A 73 -5.43 -26.17 9.61
C ALA A 73 -4.16 -25.38 9.27
N GLN A 74 -2.99 -26.02 9.23
CA GLN A 74 -1.73 -25.39 8.81
C GLN A 74 -1.82 -24.86 7.38
N LEU A 75 -2.37 -25.65 6.45
CA LEU A 75 -2.55 -25.23 5.06
C LEU A 75 -3.56 -24.09 4.93
N LEU A 76 -4.66 -24.11 5.68
CA LEU A 76 -5.60 -22.99 5.78
C LEU A 76 -4.92 -21.71 6.29
N LEU A 77 -3.98 -21.84 7.22
CA LEU A 77 -3.22 -20.73 7.79
C LEU A 77 -2.04 -20.28 6.92
N GLY A 78 -1.73 -20.97 5.83
CA GLY A 78 -0.56 -20.70 5.00
C GLY A 78 0.77 -21.12 5.65
N ILE A 79 0.72 -21.94 6.70
CA ILE A 79 1.89 -22.49 7.38
C ILE A 79 2.36 -23.71 6.57
N GLN A 80 3.43 -23.54 5.79
CA GLN A 80 4.08 -24.68 5.15
C GLN A 80 5.12 -25.32 6.09
N PRO A 81 5.12 -26.66 6.26
CA PRO A 81 6.22 -27.33 6.93
C PRO A 81 7.47 -27.20 6.06
N ARG A 82 8.55 -26.77 6.69
CA ARG A 82 9.89 -26.68 6.10
C ARG A 82 10.27 -28.05 5.50
N PRO A 83 10.80 -28.13 4.27
CA PRO A 83 11.37 -29.37 3.75
C PRO A 83 12.48 -29.83 4.69
N THR A 84 12.40 -31.06 5.22
CA THR A 84 13.48 -31.64 6.02
C THR A 84 14.68 -31.86 5.12
N GLN A 85 15.68 -31.00 5.25
CA GLN A 85 16.98 -31.15 4.61
C GLN A 85 17.70 -32.36 5.23
N PRO A 86 18.21 -33.33 4.44
CA PRO A 86 18.94 -34.46 4.98
C PRO A 86 20.27 -33.99 5.59
N THR A 87 20.55 -34.45 6.80
CA THR A 87 21.77 -34.13 7.57
C THR A 87 23.02 -34.64 6.83
N PRO A 88 24.07 -33.81 6.63
CA PRO A 88 25.35 -34.30 6.12
C PRO A 88 26.08 -35.14 7.17
N ALA A 89 26.60 -36.29 6.77
CA ALA A 89 27.43 -37.16 7.60
C ALA A 89 28.79 -36.51 7.96
N PRO A 90 29.38 -36.80 9.13
CA PRO A 90 30.63 -36.18 9.56
C PRO A 90 31.85 -36.77 8.82
N ARG A 91 32.80 -35.91 8.41
CA ARG A 91 34.09 -36.30 7.82
C ARG A 91 35.22 -36.11 8.85
N PRO A 92 36.15 -37.06 9.04
CA PRO A 92 37.20 -36.96 10.07
C PRO A 92 38.54 -36.41 9.57
N ASN A 93 39.23 -35.75 10.52
CA ASN A 93 40.67 -35.53 10.70
C ASN A 93 41.47 -34.65 9.73
N GLN A 94 41.94 -33.52 10.25
CA GLN A 94 43.21 -32.90 9.86
C GLN A 94 43.93 -32.35 11.10
N PRO A 95 45.26 -32.57 11.28
CA PRO A 95 46.04 -31.96 12.34
C PRO A 95 46.66 -30.60 11.92
N THR A 96 46.87 -29.75 12.93
CA THR A 96 47.52 -28.41 12.96
C THR A 96 49.05 -28.52 13.13
N PRO A 97 49.83 -27.42 13.33
CA PRO A 97 49.91 -26.10 12.66
C PRO A 97 51.38 -25.67 12.36
N SER A 98 51.62 -24.54 11.66
CA SER A 98 52.79 -23.65 11.87
C SER A 98 52.61 -22.28 11.18
N THR A 99 53.08 -21.22 11.86
CA THR A 99 52.90 -19.77 11.59
C THR A 99 54.18 -19.13 10.98
N PRO A 100 54.32 -17.80 10.80
CA PRO A 100 54.24 -17.03 9.55
C PRO A 100 55.57 -16.37 9.05
N THR A 101 55.63 -15.79 7.85
CA THR A 101 56.59 -14.70 7.50
C THR A 101 56.04 -13.80 6.37
N VAL A 102 56.26 -12.49 6.51
CA VAL A 102 55.86 -11.32 5.69
C VAL A 102 56.88 -11.03 4.58
N LEU A 103 56.48 -10.47 3.42
CA LEU A 103 57.20 -9.45 2.60
C LEU A 103 56.29 -8.92 1.43
N GLN A 104 56.43 -7.65 1.05
CA GLN A 104 55.63 -6.88 0.05
C GLN A 104 56.51 -6.42 -1.17
N PRO A 105 56.01 -5.72 -2.24
CA PRO A 105 56.09 -6.06 -3.70
C PRO A 105 57.11 -5.22 -4.54
N PRO A 106 57.30 -5.43 -5.88
CA PRO A 106 56.52 -4.69 -6.94
C PRO A 106 56.37 -5.32 -8.39
N ALA A 107 55.30 -4.86 -9.10
CA ALA A 107 55.06 -4.53 -10.55
C ALA A 107 55.05 -5.49 -11.80
N THR A 108 53.83 -5.69 -12.37
CA THR A 108 53.28 -5.69 -13.79
C THR A 108 53.84 -6.65 -14.90
N PRO A 109 53.10 -7.12 -15.95
CA PRO A 109 51.75 -6.75 -16.47
C PRO A 109 50.73 -7.90 -16.77
N ALA A 110 49.51 -7.51 -17.17
CA ALA A 110 48.30 -8.31 -17.42
C ALA A 110 48.34 -9.23 -18.67
N PRO A 111 47.46 -10.26 -18.72
CA PRO A 111 46.34 -10.19 -19.67
C PRO A 111 44.96 -10.61 -19.09
N THR A 112 43.91 -10.11 -19.74
CA THR A 112 42.46 -10.30 -19.50
C THR A 112 41.99 -11.75 -19.65
N PRO A 113 40.95 -12.19 -18.88
CA PRO A 113 39.76 -12.74 -19.54
C PRO A 113 38.40 -12.31 -18.92
N THR A 114 37.47 -12.00 -19.82
CA THR A 114 36.03 -12.33 -19.91
C THR A 114 35.09 -12.22 -18.68
N PRO A 115 33.99 -11.43 -18.76
CA PRO A 115 32.96 -11.37 -17.72
C PRO A 115 31.95 -12.54 -17.78
N THR A 116 31.65 -13.12 -16.63
CA THR A 116 30.61 -14.14 -16.38
C THR A 116 29.21 -13.48 -16.28
N PRO A 117 28.13 -14.09 -16.81
CA PRO A 117 26.83 -13.42 -16.98
C PRO A 117 26.03 -13.22 -15.68
N ARG A 118 25.34 -12.07 -15.63
CA ARG A 118 24.39 -11.64 -14.59
C ARG A 118 23.04 -12.39 -14.74
N PRO A 119 22.37 -12.82 -13.65
CA PRO A 119 21.04 -13.43 -13.73
C PRO A 119 19.94 -12.40 -14.10
N PRO A 120 18.80 -12.83 -14.67
CA PRO A 120 17.76 -11.94 -15.19
C PRO A 120 16.90 -11.34 -14.07
N VAL A 121 16.51 -10.08 -14.26
CA VAL A 121 15.54 -9.35 -13.43
C VAL A 121 14.13 -9.86 -13.69
N THR A 122 13.43 -10.32 -12.65
CA THR A 122 12.03 -10.78 -12.71
C THR A 122 11.06 -9.61 -12.60
N ALA A 123 10.03 -9.59 -13.44
CA ALA A 123 9.03 -8.54 -13.56
C ALA A 123 8.03 -8.50 -12.40
N THR A 124 7.66 -7.29 -11.97
CA THR A 124 6.70 -7.00 -10.88
C THR A 124 5.26 -6.98 -11.42
N PRO A 125 4.24 -7.52 -10.70
CA PRO A 125 2.84 -7.53 -11.15
C PRO A 125 2.06 -6.27 -10.73
N VAL A 126 1.06 -5.90 -11.55
CA VAL A 126 0.13 -4.75 -11.43
C VAL A 126 -1.30 -5.20 -11.06
N PRO A 127 -2.06 -4.44 -10.25
CA PRO A 127 -3.50 -4.68 -9.97
C PRO A 127 -4.50 -3.61 -10.50
N THR A 128 -5.76 -4.04 -10.78
CA THR A 128 -6.87 -3.24 -11.41
C THR A 128 -7.91 -2.56 -10.50
N PRO A 129 -8.75 -1.65 -11.07
CA PRO A 129 -9.80 -0.80 -10.45
C PRO A 129 -11.11 -1.41 -9.94
N VAL A 130 -11.79 -0.69 -9.02
CA VAL A 130 -13.20 -0.88 -8.60
C VAL A 130 -13.93 0.50 -8.51
N PRO A 131 -15.26 0.61 -8.80
CA PRO A 131 -15.94 1.88 -9.13
C PRO A 131 -16.71 2.57 -7.97
N ALA A 132 -17.17 3.82 -8.19
CA ALA A 132 -17.68 4.77 -7.17
C ALA A 132 -19.12 5.30 -7.41
N PRO A 133 -19.86 5.77 -6.37
CA PRO A 133 -21.19 6.38 -6.52
C PRO A 133 -21.30 7.91 -6.21
N THR A 134 -22.40 8.51 -6.71
CA THR A 134 -22.67 9.94 -6.98
C THR A 134 -23.48 10.70 -5.88
N PRO A 135 -23.39 12.06 -5.77
CA PRO A 135 -23.92 12.89 -4.65
C PRO A 135 -24.95 13.99 -5.06
N ALA A 136 -25.56 14.71 -4.10
CA ALA A 136 -26.25 16.04 -4.29
C ALA A 136 -26.61 16.73 -2.92
N PRO A 137 -27.14 17.99 -2.83
CA PRO A 137 -26.45 19.28 -3.04
C PRO A 137 -26.80 20.48 -2.07
N SER A 138 -25.91 21.50 -2.04
CA SER A 138 -26.06 23.00 -2.03
C SER A 138 -26.63 23.91 -0.89
N ALA A 139 -25.76 24.83 -0.41
CA ALA A 139 -25.72 26.31 -0.07
C ALA A 139 -27.01 27.22 0.09
N PRO A 140 -26.99 28.56 0.44
CA PRO A 140 -25.92 29.56 0.83
C PRO A 140 -26.24 30.70 1.90
N ARG A 141 -25.18 31.45 2.34
CA ARG A 141 -25.04 32.91 2.80
C ARG A 141 -25.81 33.47 4.05
N LEU A 142 -25.38 34.46 4.88
CA LEU A 142 -24.44 35.62 4.86
C LEU A 142 -24.13 36.16 6.32
N ALA A 143 -23.06 36.98 6.50
CA ALA A 143 -22.53 37.60 7.75
C ALA A 143 -22.86 39.13 7.88
N PRO A 144 -22.56 39.93 8.96
CA PRO A 144 -21.24 40.20 9.65
C PRO A 144 -21.31 40.33 11.22
N ALA A 145 -20.29 40.54 12.08
CA ALA A 145 -19.14 41.47 12.13
C ALA A 145 -17.97 41.03 13.07
N THR A 146 -16.85 41.77 13.04
CA THR A 146 -15.44 41.37 13.24
C THR A 146 -14.84 41.48 14.67
N GLN A 147 -14.15 40.42 15.14
CA GLN A 147 -13.01 40.45 16.08
C GLN A 147 -11.77 39.84 15.36
N ALA A 148 -10.58 40.42 15.53
CA ALA A 148 -9.42 40.17 14.66
C ALA A 148 -8.21 39.48 15.35
N ILE A 149 -8.20 38.13 15.32
CA ILE A 149 -7.05 37.27 14.92
C ILE A 149 -7.68 36.13 14.08
N PRO A 150 -7.20 35.83 12.86
CA PRO A 150 -7.82 34.82 12.00
C PRO A 150 -7.42 33.39 12.42
N THR A 151 -8.02 32.33 11.90
CA THR A 151 -9.42 31.83 11.93
C THR A 151 -9.32 30.40 11.33
N GLY A 152 -8.48 29.57 11.95
CA GLY A 152 -8.10 28.21 11.54
C GLY A 152 -6.61 27.91 11.77
N LEU A 153 -6.14 26.67 11.61
CA LEU A 153 -4.76 26.22 11.89
C LEU A 153 -3.68 26.87 11.00
N ARG A 154 -4.06 27.51 9.88
CA ARG A 154 -3.16 28.12 8.89
C ARG A 154 -2.13 29.10 9.46
N PRO A 155 -2.51 30.09 10.30
CA PRO A 155 -1.56 31.01 10.91
C PRO A 155 -0.58 30.32 11.86
N ILE A 156 -1.00 29.28 12.58
CA ILE A 156 -0.11 28.49 13.44
C ILE A 156 0.87 27.70 12.56
N ALA A 157 0.38 27.10 11.47
CA ALA A 157 1.19 26.33 10.52
C ALA A 157 2.19 27.18 9.70
N SER A 158 1.91 28.47 9.51
CA SER A 158 2.73 29.38 8.69
C SER A 158 3.72 30.24 9.49
N ASP A 159 3.77 30.10 10.81
CA ASP A 159 4.49 31.01 11.72
C ASP A 159 5.51 30.24 12.60
N VAL A 160 6.40 30.94 13.30
CA VAL A 160 7.44 30.35 14.19
C VAL A 160 6.93 30.13 15.62
N LEU A 161 5.70 30.57 15.92
CA LEU A 161 5.12 30.58 17.25
C LEU A 161 4.41 29.26 17.60
N THR A 162 4.82 28.65 18.71
CA THR A 162 4.12 27.53 19.36
C THR A 162 2.96 28.03 20.21
N TRP A 163 1.77 27.45 20.03
CA TRP A 163 0.56 27.87 20.74
C TRP A 163 0.26 26.94 21.91
N GLN A 164 0.05 27.50 23.10
CA GLN A 164 -0.40 26.71 24.25
C GLN A 164 -1.79 26.14 24.01
N MET A 165 -2.04 24.91 24.46
CA MET A 165 -3.27 24.18 24.14
C MET A 165 -4.52 24.90 24.65
N ASN A 166 -4.44 25.60 25.78
CA ASN A 166 -5.53 26.40 26.34
C ASN A 166 -6.09 27.46 25.37
N ARG A 167 -5.26 28.01 24.46
CA ARG A 167 -5.70 28.95 23.42
C ARG A 167 -6.48 28.25 22.32
N ILE A 168 -6.15 26.99 22.04
CA ILE A 168 -6.81 26.16 21.04
C ILE A 168 -8.15 25.65 21.57
N THR A 169 -8.17 25.16 22.81
CA THR A 169 -9.38 24.62 23.45
C THR A 169 -10.46 25.67 23.69
N ALA A 170 -10.06 26.94 23.81
CA ALA A 170 -10.97 28.07 24.00
C ALA A 170 -11.64 28.55 22.69
N ASP A 171 -11.12 28.13 21.54
CA ASP A 171 -11.65 28.51 20.22
C ASP A 171 -12.34 27.30 19.57
N GLN A 172 -13.66 27.39 19.43
CA GLN A 172 -14.48 26.31 18.87
C GLN A 172 -14.14 25.99 17.41
N ARG A 173 -13.73 26.98 16.62
CA ARG A 173 -13.37 26.82 15.21
C ARG A 173 -12.01 26.16 15.09
N LEU A 174 -11.03 26.56 15.90
CA LEU A 174 -9.72 25.90 15.95
C LEU A 174 -9.84 24.46 16.47
N THR A 175 -10.61 24.25 17.54
CA THR A 175 -10.89 22.91 18.08
C THR A 175 -11.49 22.01 17.02
N ARG A 176 -12.48 22.49 16.26
CA ARG A 176 -13.10 21.72 15.17
C ARG A 176 -12.09 21.32 14.10
N GLN A 177 -11.15 22.20 13.76
CA GLN A 177 -10.11 21.88 12.77
C GLN A 177 -9.07 20.90 13.30
N VAL A 178 -8.71 21.01 14.58
CA VAL A 178 -7.87 19.99 15.23
C VAL A 178 -8.58 18.64 15.23
N GLN A 179 -9.87 18.58 15.59
CA GLN A 179 -10.66 17.34 15.51
C GLN A 179 -10.67 16.78 14.08
N GLN A 180 -10.91 17.62 13.05
CA GLN A 180 -10.87 17.18 11.65
C GLN A 180 -9.49 16.61 11.27
N GLY A 181 -8.40 17.27 11.67
CA GLY A 181 -7.05 16.81 11.42
C GLY A 181 -6.73 15.51 12.14
N LEU A 182 -7.12 15.40 13.41
CA LEU A 182 -6.96 14.20 14.22
C LEU A 182 -7.68 13.01 13.58
N ASP A 183 -8.95 13.18 13.22
CA ASP A 183 -9.76 12.16 12.53
C ASP A 183 -9.12 11.75 11.19
N ALA A 184 -8.68 12.73 10.38
CA ALA A 184 -8.03 12.48 9.09
C ALA A 184 -6.67 11.77 9.20
N MET A 185 -6.00 11.89 10.35
CA MET A 185 -4.77 11.19 10.72
C MET A 185 -5.02 9.93 11.55
N GLY A 186 -6.27 9.47 11.68
CA GLY A 186 -6.60 8.22 12.37
C GLY A 186 -6.66 8.31 13.90
N HIS A 187 -6.51 9.49 14.48
CA HIS A 187 -6.65 9.74 15.92
C HIS A 187 -8.09 10.14 16.24
N ASN A 188 -8.94 9.17 16.61
CA ASN A 188 -10.36 9.41 16.88
C ASN A 188 -10.58 10.52 17.94
N PRO A 189 -11.06 11.72 17.54
CA PRO A 189 -11.30 12.82 18.46
C PRO A 189 -12.70 12.79 19.08
N GLY A 190 -13.52 11.80 18.72
CA GLY A 190 -14.97 11.84 18.95
C GLY A 190 -15.70 12.69 17.91
N PRO A 191 -16.88 13.23 18.24
CA PRO A 191 -17.63 14.10 17.33
C PRO A 191 -16.82 15.33 16.91
N ILE A 192 -16.88 15.70 15.64
CA ILE A 192 -16.31 16.95 15.13
C ILE A 192 -17.32 18.07 15.44
N ASP A 193 -17.31 18.54 16.68
CA ASP A 193 -18.29 19.48 17.25
C ASP A 193 -17.67 20.83 17.67
N GLY A 194 -16.34 20.94 17.62
CA GLY A 194 -15.59 22.09 18.11
C GLY A 194 -15.50 22.17 19.63
N LEU A 195 -15.93 21.13 20.35
CA LEU A 195 -15.83 21.06 21.80
C LEU A 195 -14.60 20.25 22.19
N TRP A 196 -13.74 20.83 23.01
CA TRP A 196 -12.55 20.14 23.48
C TRP A 196 -12.90 19.20 24.66
N GLY A 197 -13.48 18.04 24.32
CA GLY A 197 -13.86 17.00 25.28
C GLY A 197 -12.77 15.96 25.54
N GLY A 198 -13.06 14.99 26.42
CA GLY A 198 -12.10 13.94 26.80
C GLY A 198 -11.61 13.08 25.62
N ARG A 199 -12.45 12.86 24.59
CA ARG A 199 -12.04 12.17 23.36
C ARG A 199 -11.11 13.02 22.50
N THR A 200 -11.41 14.30 22.31
CA THR A 200 -10.52 15.25 21.62
C THR A 200 -9.16 15.32 22.30
N GLN A 201 -9.15 15.42 23.64
CA GLN A 201 -7.93 15.40 24.45
C GLN A 201 -7.13 14.11 24.26
N ALA A 202 -7.79 12.95 24.38
CA ALA A 202 -7.14 11.65 24.20
C ALA A 202 -6.59 11.48 22.77
N GLY A 203 -7.35 11.91 21.76
CA GLY A 203 -6.93 11.93 20.36
C GLY A 203 -5.70 12.82 20.16
N TYR A 204 -5.69 14.02 20.73
CA TYR A 204 -4.54 14.93 20.63
C TYR A 204 -3.30 14.42 21.37
N VAL A 205 -3.47 13.79 22.54
CA VAL A 205 -2.36 13.15 23.27
C VAL A 205 -1.80 11.97 22.48
N ALA A 206 -2.67 11.15 21.89
CA ALA A 206 -2.27 10.02 21.04
C ALA A 206 -1.52 10.51 19.79
N PHE A 207 -2.01 11.55 19.13
CA PHE A 207 -1.33 12.25 18.04
C PHE A 207 0.03 12.78 18.49
N SER A 208 0.07 13.57 19.56
CA SER A 208 1.33 14.16 20.06
C SER A 208 2.36 13.09 20.40
N ARG A 209 1.95 11.99 21.03
CA ARG A 209 2.82 10.83 21.32
C ARG A 209 3.30 10.14 20.04
N ALA A 210 2.42 9.93 19.06
CA ALA A 210 2.76 9.26 17.81
C ALA A 210 3.76 10.06 16.95
N TYR A 211 3.75 11.39 17.05
CA TYR A 211 4.60 12.29 16.25
C TYR A 211 5.70 13.01 17.06
N GLY A 212 5.88 12.65 18.34
CA GLY A 212 6.93 13.24 19.19
C GLY A 212 6.72 14.72 19.53
N PHE A 213 5.47 15.19 19.51
CA PHE A 213 5.11 16.54 19.95
C PHE A 213 4.81 16.60 21.44
N ASN A 214 4.93 17.80 21.99
CA ASN A 214 4.48 18.10 23.34
C ASN A 214 2.95 18.21 23.35
N SER A 215 2.28 17.40 24.18
CA SER A 215 0.81 17.35 24.23
C SER A 215 0.15 18.58 24.88
N ASN A 216 0.94 19.47 25.48
CA ASN A 216 0.44 20.68 26.15
C ASN A 216 0.41 21.90 25.21
N GLU A 217 0.92 21.76 23.99
CA GLU A 217 1.03 22.84 23.02
C GLU A 217 0.81 22.31 21.60
N LEU A 218 0.56 23.24 20.69
CA LEU A 218 0.40 23.00 19.27
C LEU A 218 1.51 23.77 18.53
N SER A 219 2.55 23.05 18.13
CA SER A 219 3.66 23.61 17.37
C SER A 219 3.24 23.90 15.92
N PRO A 220 3.96 24.77 15.19
CA PRO A 220 3.70 25.00 13.77
C PRO A 220 3.70 23.72 12.93
N ILE A 221 4.59 22.77 13.24
CA ILE A 221 4.68 21.48 12.54
C ILE A 221 3.46 20.61 12.86
N ALA A 222 3.03 20.57 14.11
CA ALA A 222 1.83 19.84 14.52
C ALA A 222 0.56 20.44 13.90
N ALA A 223 0.45 21.78 13.88
CA ALA A 223 -0.63 22.49 13.22
C ALA A 223 -0.66 22.25 11.72
N LEU A 224 0.51 22.22 11.06
CA LEU A 224 0.62 21.89 9.65
C LEU A 224 0.14 20.46 9.37
N MET A 225 0.55 19.48 10.18
CA MET A 225 0.08 18.09 10.05
C MET A 225 -1.43 17.95 10.24
N LEU A 226 -2.01 18.67 11.19
CA LEU A 226 -3.46 18.65 11.45
C LEU A 226 -4.27 19.39 10.37
N LEU A 227 -3.70 20.46 9.81
CA LEU A 227 -4.36 21.31 8.80
C LEU A 227 -4.27 20.72 7.39
N GLU A 228 -3.09 20.23 7.06
CA GLU A 228 -2.71 19.66 5.78
C GLU A 228 -2.01 18.35 6.14
N PRO A 229 -2.76 17.27 6.43
CA PRO A 229 -2.18 15.95 6.61
C PRO A 229 -1.58 15.57 5.26
N ALA A 230 -0.35 16.01 5.09
CA ALA A 230 0.58 15.79 4.01
C ALA A 230 1.81 15.25 4.71
N ILE A 231 2.54 14.42 3.97
CA ILE A 231 3.87 14.01 4.40
C ILE A 231 4.68 15.30 4.57
N PRO A 232 5.23 15.62 5.75
CA PRO A 232 5.81 16.94 6.03
C PRO A 232 6.76 17.38 4.91
N ARG A 233 6.75 18.67 4.51
CA ARG A 233 7.59 19.28 3.44
C ARG A 233 7.15 19.05 1.97
N ILE A 234 5.95 18.52 1.71
CA ILE A 234 5.34 18.50 0.37
C ILE A 234 4.14 19.46 0.34
N PRO A 235 4.22 20.63 -0.31
CA PRO A 235 3.10 21.57 -0.38
C PRO A 235 1.91 20.96 -1.14
N VAL A 236 0.70 21.00 -0.57
CA VAL A 236 -0.53 20.53 -1.22
C VAL A 236 -1.45 21.71 -1.50
N THR A 237 -1.24 22.38 -2.63
CA THR A 237 -2.17 23.40 -3.12
C THR A 237 -3.20 22.75 -4.02
N ARG A 238 -4.27 22.18 -3.44
CA ARG A 238 -5.48 21.67 -4.14
C ARG A 238 -5.20 20.94 -5.46
N PRO A 239 -5.04 19.61 -5.47
CA PRO A 239 -4.69 18.88 -6.68
C PRO A 239 -5.66 19.11 -7.82
N THR A 240 -5.12 19.13 -9.05
CA THR A 240 -5.95 19.02 -10.24
C THR A 240 -6.36 17.55 -10.40
N ARG A 241 -7.61 17.24 -10.02
CA ARG A 241 -8.13 15.87 -9.91
C ARG A 241 -8.73 15.30 -11.20
N SER A 242 -8.49 15.93 -12.35
CA SER A 242 -9.11 15.48 -13.59
C SER A 242 -8.11 15.52 -14.72
N LEU A 243 -7.94 14.37 -15.37
CA LEU A 243 -7.25 14.26 -16.65
C LEU A 243 -7.99 15.04 -17.72
N ASN A 244 -7.25 15.81 -18.51
CA ASN A 244 -7.77 16.50 -19.69
C ASN A 244 -7.22 15.86 -20.98
N ALA A 245 -7.77 16.24 -22.13
CA ALA A 245 -7.35 15.69 -23.42
C ALA A 245 -5.85 15.91 -23.73
N GLN A 246 -5.27 17.02 -23.26
CA GLN A 246 -3.87 17.34 -23.47
C GLN A 246 -2.95 16.39 -22.70
N ASP A 247 -3.33 15.95 -21.50
CA ASP A 247 -2.57 14.98 -20.70
C ASP A 247 -2.38 13.67 -21.49
N PHE A 248 -3.48 13.15 -22.06
CA PHE A 248 -3.44 11.93 -22.88
C PHE A 248 -2.63 12.12 -24.16
N GLN A 249 -2.77 13.27 -24.85
CA GLN A 249 -2.00 13.57 -26.06
C GLN A 249 -0.50 13.68 -25.79
N ASN A 250 -0.12 14.30 -24.67
CA ASN A 250 1.29 14.45 -24.30
C ASN A 250 1.95 13.10 -24.05
N VAL A 251 1.25 12.21 -23.34
CA VAL A 251 1.73 10.85 -23.08
C VAL A 251 1.76 10.00 -24.35
N ALA A 252 0.70 10.05 -25.17
CA ALA A 252 0.67 9.33 -26.44
C ALA A 252 1.86 9.71 -27.33
N ARG A 253 2.16 11.01 -27.41
CA ARG A 253 3.32 11.54 -28.14
C ARG A 253 4.66 11.09 -27.54
N SER A 254 4.78 11.01 -26.22
CA SER A 254 6.04 10.62 -25.56
C SER A 254 6.37 9.12 -25.73
N ILE A 255 5.33 8.30 -25.94
CA ILE A 255 5.42 6.87 -26.23
C ILE A 255 5.52 6.60 -27.74
N GLY A 256 4.87 7.41 -28.57
CA GLY A 256 4.71 7.15 -30.00
C GLY A 256 3.57 6.17 -30.31
N CYS A 257 2.50 6.20 -29.51
CA CYS A 257 1.31 5.36 -29.70
C CYS A 257 0.04 6.21 -29.87
N ASP A 258 -1.09 5.56 -30.14
CA ASP A 258 -2.39 6.23 -30.25
C ASP A 258 -2.86 6.76 -28.88
N VAL A 259 -3.56 7.90 -28.87
CA VAL A 259 -4.26 8.40 -27.68
C VAL A 259 -5.24 7.36 -27.12
N ALA A 260 -5.87 6.57 -27.99
CA ALA A 260 -6.74 5.47 -27.60
C ALA A 260 -6.00 4.39 -26.79
N ALA A 261 -4.73 4.11 -27.08
CA ALA A 261 -3.93 3.15 -26.31
C ALA A 261 -3.66 3.65 -24.89
N VAL A 262 -3.34 4.94 -24.75
CA VAL A 262 -3.14 5.57 -23.43
C VAL A 262 -4.43 5.52 -22.61
N ARG A 263 -5.56 5.89 -23.23
CA ARG A 263 -6.87 5.85 -22.58
C ARG A 263 -7.29 4.43 -22.18
N ALA A 264 -7.04 3.44 -23.04
CA ALA A 264 -7.32 2.04 -22.73
C ALA A 264 -6.57 1.54 -21.49
N VAL A 265 -5.28 1.87 -21.39
CA VAL A 265 -4.48 1.53 -20.21
C VAL A 265 -5.02 2.23 -18.96
N VAL A 266 -5.37 3.52 -19.03
CA VAL A 266 -5.96 4.24 -17.89
C VAL A 266 -7.29 3.62 -17.46
N ASP A 267 -8.18 3.30 -18.40
CA ASP A 267 -9.49 2.73 -18.10
C ASP A 267 -9.41 1.35 -17.43
N VAL A 268 -8.43 0.53 -17.83
CA VAL A 268 -8.30 -0.85 -17.33
C VAL A 268 -7.44 -0.93 -16.07
N GLU A 269 -6.43 -0.06 -15.94
CA GLU A 269 -5.43 -0.14 -14.87
C GLU A 269 -5.64 0.90 -13.75
N ALA A 270 -6.29 2.04 -14.02
CA ALA A 270 -6.43 3.12 -13.04
C ALA A 270 -7.76 3.09 -12.30
N ALA A 271 -7.70 3.10 -10.96
CA ALA A 271 -8.85 2.85 -10.08
C ALA A 271 -9.85 4.00 -9.96
N GLY A 272 -10.31 4.53 -11.10
CA GLY A 272 -10.96 5.84 -11.17
C GLY A 272 -9.97 6.95 -10.83
N SER A 273 -10.43 7.96 -10.09
CA SER A 273 -9.55 9.09 -9.72
C SER A 273 -8.31 8.62 -8.96
N GLY A 274 -7.17 9.22 -9.22
CA GLY A 274 -5.94 8.98 -8.46
C GLY A 274 -5.94 9.65 -7.08
N PHE A 275 -6.99 10.39 -6.73
CA PHE A 275 -7.15 11.05 -5.43
C PHE A 275 -8.31 10.47 -4.62
N LEU A 276 -8.16 10.54 -3.30
CA LEU A 276 -9.24 10.36 -2.33
C LEU A 276 -10.15 11.58 -2.32
N ARG A 277 -11.32 11.47 -1.66
CA ARG A 277 -12.30 12.57 -1.56
C ARG A 277 -11.70 13.82 -0.90
N ASP A 278 -10.85 13.63 0.09
CA ASP A 278 -10.15 14.71 0.80
C ASP A 278 -9.02 15.37 -0.01
N GLY A 279 -8.64 14.80 -1.16
CA GLY A 279 -7.61 15.34 -2.05
C GLY A 279 -6.22 14.77 -1.83
N ARG A 280 -6.03 13.83 -0.91
CA ARG A 280 -4.78 13.09 -0.84
C ARG A 280 -4.69 12.08 -1.99
N PRO A 281 -3.50 11.77 -2.53
CA PRO A 281 -3.34 10.66 -3.46
C PRO A 281 -3.88 9.36 -2.87
N LYS A 282 -4.44 8.49 -3.71
CA LYS A 282 -4.69 7.11 -3.33
C LYS A 282 -3.35 6.42 -3.09
N ILE A 283 -3.22 5.74 -1.96
CA ILE A 283 -2.03 4.97 -1.64
C ILE A 283 -2.41 3.58 -1.13
N LEU A 284 -1.47 2.65 -1.23
CA LEU A 284 -1.45 1.41 -0.48
C LEU A 284 -0.06 1.26 0.14
N PHE A 285 0.01 1.10 1.45
CA PHE A 285 1.28 0.99 2.17
C PHE A 285 1.66 -0.49 2.40
N GLU A 286 2.90 -0.81 2.08
CA GLU A 286 3.42 -2.17 2.09
C GLU A 286 4.44 -2.37 3.21
N ALA A 287 3.98 -2.90 4.36
CA ALA A 287 4.82 -3.07 5.55
C ALA A 287 6.07 -3.96 5.33
N HIS A 288 5.99 -4.91 4.39
CA HIS A 288 7.12 -5.76 4.04
C HIS A 288 8.21 -5.02 3.24
N TRP A 289 7.82 -4.09 2.37
CA TRP A 289 8.79 -3.19 1.74
C TRP A 289 9.40 -2.23 2.75
N PHE A 290 8.63 -1.79 3.75
CA PHE A 290 9.16 -0.94 4.81
C PHE A 290 10.19 -1.69 5.67
N SER A 291 9.90 -2.94 6.02
CA SER A 291 10.86 -3.85 6.64
C SER A 291 12.13 -3.98 5.79
N GLU A 292 11.99 -4.29 4.51
CA GLU A 292 13.13 -4.43 3.58
C GLU A 292 14.00 -3.16 3.54
N PHE A 293 13.40 -1.98 3.37
CA PHE A 293 14.15 -0.72 3.30
C PHE A 293 14.68 -0.21 4.65
N THR A 294 14.35 -0.88 5.75
CA THR A 294 14.86 -0.57 7.09
C THR A 294 15.67 -1.70 7.70
N ASP A 295 16.00 -2.73 6.91
CA ASP A 295 16.72 -3.93 7.32
C ASP A 295 16.03 -4.64 8.52
N GLY A 296 14.71 -4.67 8.54
CA GLY A 296 13.88 -5.31 9.57
C GLY A 296 13.93 -4.62 10.94
N ARG A 297 14.51 -3.40 11.04
CA ARG A 297 14.74 -2.70 12.32
C ARG A 297 13.48 -2.52 13.18
N PHE A 298 12.30 -2.50 12.57
CA PHE A 298 11.03 -2.15 13.23
C PHE A 298 10.03 -3.31 13.35
N ASP A 299 10.39 -4.53 12.93
CA ASP A 299 9.47 -5.67 12.83
C ASP A 299 8.91 -6.17 14.16
N GLY A 300 9.60 -5.92 15.27
CA GLY A 300 9.17 -6.33 16.62
C GLY A 300 8.65 -5.18 17.49
N SER A 301 8.57 -3.96 16.95
CA SER A 301 8.11 -2.79 17.69
C SER A 301 6.98 -2.03 17.00
N ASN A 302 6.73 -2.30 15.72
CA ASN A 302 5.72 -1.64 14.89
C ASN A 302 5.11 -2.62 13.88
N ASP A 303 4.54 -3.72 14.36
CA ASP A 303 4.10 -4.88 13.55
C ASP A 303 3.04 -4.56 12.48
N ASP A 304 2.37 -3.40 12.57
CA ASP A 304 1.42 -2.91 11.57
C ASP A 304 2.05 -2.01 10.49
N ILE A 305 3.28 -1.55 10.74
CA ILE A 305 4.10 -0.70 9.86
C ILE A 305 5.27 -1.48 9.24
N SER A 306 5.86 -2.43 9.94
CA SER A 306 7.02 -3.22 9.51
C SER A 306 6.75 -4.70 9.73
N SER A 307 6.94 -5.50 8.69
CA SER A 307 6.75 -6.95 8.77
C SER A 307 7.64 -7.67 7.77
N ALA A 308 8.59 -8.48 8.22
CA ALA A 308 9.45 -9.32 7.36
C ALA A 308 8.70 -10.16 6.30
N VAL A 309 7.42 -10.45 6.54
CA VAL A 309 6.58 -11.23 5.63
C VAL A 309 5.45 -10.38 5.09
N TRP A 310 5.12 -10.57 3.81
CA TRP A 310 3.93 -9.98 3.23
C TRP A 310 2.67 -10.44 3.98
N ASN A 311 1.87 -9.47 4.45
CA ASN A 311 0.70 -9.74 5.26
C ASN A 311 -0.49 -8.85 4.84
N ARG A 312 -1.42 -9.44 4.09
CA ARG A 312 -2.63 -8.75 3.62
C ARG A 312 -3.51 -8.19 4.74
N ALA A 313 -3.47 -8.78 5.94
CA ALA A 313 -4.31 -8.35 7.05
C ALA A 313 -3.94 -6.96 7.58
N LEU A 314 -2.75 -6.44 7.21
CA LEU A 314 -2.30 -5.11 7.61
C LEU A 314 -2.89 -3.99 6.77
N TYR A 315 -3.52 -4.29 5.63
CA TYR A 315 -4.16 -3.28 4.79
C TYR A 315 -5.44 -2.78 5.47
N ILE A 316 -5.52 -1.46 5.62
CA ILE A 316 -6.67 -0.72 6.12
C ILE A 316 -7.51 -0.25 4.93
N GLY A 317 -6.85 0.18 3.85
CA GLY A 317 -7.48 0.69 2.63
C GLY A 317 -7.94 2.14 2.73
N GLY A 318 -8.07 2.79 1.56
CA GLY A 318 -8.58 4.15 1.43
C GLY A 318 -7.78 5.16 2.24
N ALA A 319 -8.48 6.03 2.97
CA ALA A 319 -7.86 7.06 3.81
C ALA A 319 -7.07 6.47 4.99
N GLY A 320 -7.36 5.24 5.42
CA GLY A 320 -6.69 4.62 6.56
C GLY A 320 -5.23 4.25 6.29
N GLU A 321 -4.84 4.06 5.03
CA GLU A 321 -3.43 3.82 4.65
C GLU A 321 -2.52 5.02 4.97
N TRP A 322 -3.10 6.23 5.07
CA TRP A 322 -2.34 7.43 5.35
C TRP A 322 -1.82 7.49 6.79
N ASP A 323 -2.55 6.97 7.77
CA ASP A 323 -2.04 6.84 9.14
C ASP A 323 -0.77 5.98 9.16
N ARG A 324 -0.76 4.88 8.41
CA ARG A 324 0.39 3.97 8.32
C ARG A 324 1.61 4.67 7.74
N ILE A 325 1.46 5.37 6.62
CA ILE A 325 2.60 6.06 6.00
C ILE A 325 3.11 7.23 6.85
N TYR A 326 2.24 7.92 7.60
CA TYR A 326 2.67 8.97 8.52
C TYR A 326 3.51 8.41 9.67
N ARG A 327 3.04 7.34 10.32
CA ARG A 327 3.80 6.66 11.39
C ARG A 327 5.12 6.10 10.86
N ALA A 328 5.11 5.46 9.69
CA ALA A 328 6.32 4.98 9.02
C ALA A 328 7.32 6.10 8.72
N SER A 329 6.83 7.27 8.29
CA SER A 329 7.69 8.40 7.93
C SER A 329 8.46 9.00 9.11
N ASN A 330 7.95 8.85 10.33
CA ASN A 330 8.65 9.24 11.56
C ASN A 330 9.80 8.29 11.90
N LEU A 331 9.69 7.01 11.50
CA LEU A 331 10.70 5.98 11.74
C LEU A 331 11.81 6.04 10.69
N SER A 332 11.41 6.05 9.41
CA SER A 332 12.31 6.20 8.27
C SER A 332 11.55 6.77 7.09
N ARG A 333 11.69 8.08 6.87
CA ARG A 333 10.94 8.82 5.85
C ARG A 333 11.12 8.25 4.45
N GLU A 334 12.37 8.12 4.00
CA GLU A 334 12.64 7.66 2.65
C GLU A 334 12.12 6.23 2.43
N ALA A 335 12.29 5.33 3.40
CA ALA A 335 11.74 3.99 3.35
C ALA A 335 10.20 4.00 3.29
N ALA A 336 9.54 4.84 4.09
CA ALA A 336 8.08 4.97 4.10
C ALA A 336 7.53 5.37 2.73
N LEU A 337 8.13 6.39 2.10
CA LEU A 337 7.71 6.85 0.78
C LEU A 337 7.93 5.81 -0.30
N LYS A 338 9.05 5.08 -0.22
CA LYS A 338 9.36 3.97 -1.14
C LYS A 338 8.40 2.79 -0.99
N SER A 339 7.87 2.58 0.21
CA SER A 339 7.03 1.43 0.58
C SER A 339 5.54 1.62 0.28
N ALA A 340 5.14 2.71 -0.37
CA ALA A 340 3.76 2.93 -0.78
C ALA A 340 3.62 2.98 -2.30
N SER A 341 2.47 2.52 -2.81
CA SER A 341 2.00 2.84 -4.16
C SER A 341 1.30 4.19 -4.17
N TRP A 342 1.32 4.89 -5.31
CA TRP A 342 0.83 6.26 -5.38
C TRP A 342 -0.06 6.54 -6.58
N GLY A 343 -1.18 7.24 -6.31
CA GLY A 343 -2.00 7.92 -7.30
C GLY A 343 -2.69 7.01 -8.32
N LEU A 344 -3.02 7.60 -9.46
CA LEU A 344 -3.76 7.00 -10.57
C LEU A 344 -3.21 5.64 -11.01
N GLY A 345 -1.90 5.56 -11.24
CA GLY A 345 -1.23 4.36 -11.75
C GLY A 345 -0.72 3.41 -10.67
N GLN A 346 -0.92 3.72 -9.39
CA GLN A 346 -0.44 2.93 -8.25
C GLN A 346 1.05 2.54 -8.35
N ILE A 347 1.89 3.46 -8.84
CA ILE A 347 3.33 3.22 -8.97
C ILE A 347 3.98 3.22 -7.58
N MET A 348 4.73 2.16 -7.27
CA MET A 348 5.50 2.07 -6.02
C MET A 348 6.57 3.16 -5.92
N GLY A 349 6.73 3.76 -4.75
CA GLY A 349 7.71 4.84 -4.55
C GLY A 349 9.17 4.41 -4.77
N PHE A 350 9.51 3.13 -4.55
CA PHE A 350 10.84 2.63 -4.90
C PHE A 350 11.13 2.66 -6.40
N ASN A 351 10.09 2.74 -7.25
CA ASN A 351 10.21 2.87 -8.71
C ASN A 351 10.30 4.33 -9.19
N HIS A 352 10.49 5.32 -8.31
CA HIS A 352 10.55 6.74 -8.68
C HIS A 352 11.54 7.04 -9.83
N ALA A 353 12.71 6.39 -9.83
CA ALA A 353 13.71 6.53 -10.90
C ALA A 353 13.16 6.10 -12.26
N SER A 354 12.52 4.93 -12.34
CA SER A 354 11.87 4.43 -13.56
C SER A 354 10.66 5.30 -13.96
N ALA A 355 10.02 5.96 -13.00
CA ALA A 355 8.95 6.93 -13.24
C ALA A 355 9.46 8.32 -13.69
N GLY A 356 10.78 8.52 -13.79
CA GLY A 356 11.42 9.73 -14.30
C GLY A 356 11.80 10.76 -13.23
N TYR A 357 11.89 10.36 -11.97
CA TYR A 357 12.22 11.25 -10.85
C TYR A 357 13.59 10.94 -10.28
N ARG A 358 14.32 11.96 -9.83
CA ARG A 358 15.65 11.78 -9.23
C ARG A 358 15.58 11.13 -7.85
N ASP A 359 14.51 11.41 -7.10
CA ASP A 359 14.31 10.96 -5.74
C ASP A 359 12.82 10.71 -5.44
N VAL A 360 12.53 9.94 -4.40
CA VAL A 360 11.16 9.57 -4.03
C VAL A 360 10.34 10.77 -3.55
N GLU A 361 10.99 11.80 -2.99
CA GLU A 361 10.33 13.02 -2.51
C GLU A 361 9.72 13.81 -3.67
N SER A 362 10.50 14.04 -4.74
CA SER A 362 10.02 14.71 -5.95
C SER A 362 8.93 13.91 -6.66
N PHE A 363 9.04 12.58 -6.68
CA PHE A 363 7.96 11.71 -7.16
C PHE A 363 6.68 11.91 -6.36
N VAL A 364 6.73 11.77 -5.02
CA VAL A 364 5.55 11.89 -4.17
C VAL A 364 4.94 13.29 -4.25
N ARG A 365 5.76 14.34 -4.36
CA ARG A 365 5.26 15.71 -4.57
C ARG A 365 4.40 15.82 -5.82
N ASP A 366 4.88 15.33 -6.95
CA ASP A 366 4.14 15.39 -8.21
C ASP A 366 2.89 14.49 -8.16
N MET A 367 2.91 13.40 -7.37
CA MET A 367 1.70 12.60 -7.11
C MET A 367 0.63 13.39 -6.35
N HIS A 368 1.00 14.38 -5.52
CA HIS A 368 0.06 15.27 -4.85
C HIS A 368 -0.45 16.42 -5.73
N GLU A 369 0.19 16.69 -6.86
CA GLU A 369 -0.07 17.89 -7.66
C GLU A 369 -1.26 17.71 -8.61
N SER A 370 -1.28 16.63 -9.39
CA SER A 370 -2.37 16.38 -10.36
C SER A 370 -2.44 14.95 -10.88
N GLU A 371 -3.60 14.56 -11.41
CA GLU A 371 -3.73 13.29 -12.12
C GLU A 371 -2.89 13.27 -13.40
N GLY A 372 -2.71 14.41 -14.06
CA GLY A 372 -1.83 14.51 -15.24
C GLY A 372 -0.38 14.15 -14.92
N LYS A 373 0.12 14.57 -13.74
CA LYS A 373 1.44 14.18 -13.24
C LYS A 373 1.51 12.70 -12.83
N GLN A 374 0.45 12.16 -12.22
CA GLN A 374 0.35 10.74 -11.92
C GLN A 374 0.34 9.88 -13.19
N LEU A 375 -0.37 10.34 -14.24
CA LEU A 375 -0.40 9.71 -15.55
C LEU A 375 1.00 9.74 -16.20
N ALA A 376 1.67 10.89 -16.18
CA ALA A 376 3.02 11.01 -16.71
C ALA A 376 4.00 10.04 -16.01
N ALA A 377 3.93 9.93 -14.67
CA ALA A 377 4.77 8.99 -13.91
C ALA A 377 4.50 7.52 -14.29
N MET A 378 3.22 7.15 -14.43
CA MET A 378 2.81 5.81 -14.85
C MET A 378 3.39 5.45 -16.23
N PHE A 379 3.30 6.36 -17.20
CA PHE A 379 3.79 6.09 -18.55
C PHE A 379 5.30 6.22 -18.71
N ASN A 380 5.96 7.03 -17.88
CA ASN A 380 7.42 6.99 -17.76
C ASN A 380 7.88 5.62 -17.21
N PHE A 381 7.19 5.08 -16.20
CA PHE A 381 7.47 3.75 -15.68
C PHE A 381 7.29 2.67 -16.77
N ILE A 382 6.20 2.71 -17.53
CA ILE A 382 5.93 1.82 -18.67
C ILE A 382 7.09 1.89 -19.69
N LYS A 383 7.52 3.10 -20.05
CA LYS A 383 8.60 3.33 -21.03
C LYS A 383 9.96 2.83 -20.52
N SER A 384 10.33 3.19 -19.29
CA SER A 384 11.59 2.77 -18.68
C SER A 384 11.72 1.26 -18.56
N ASN A 385 10.59 0.57 -18.33
CA ASN A 385 10.52 -0.90 -18.28
C ASN A 385 10.26 -1.57 -19.63
N ARG A 386 10.34 -0.82 -20.74
CA ARG A 386 10.23 -1.32 -22.13
C ARG A 386 8.88 -1.97 -22.43
N LEU A 387 7.82 -1.53 -21.77
CA LEU A 387 6.44 -1.98 -21.97
C LEU A 387 5.71 -1.15 -23.04
N ASP A 388 6.23 0.05 -23.30
CA ASP A 388 5.82 0.96 -24.36
C ASP A 388 5.72 0.29 -25.74
N ARG A 389 6.66 -0.60 -26.07
CA ARG A 389 6.63 -1.35 -27.34
C ARG A 389 5.33 -2.11 -27.58
N PHE A 390 4.71 -2.64 -26.52
CA PHE A 390 3.46 -3.38 -26.63
C PHE A 390 2.28 -2.44 -26.90
N LEU A 391 2.33 -1.20 -26.41
CA LEU A 391 1.34 -0.19 -26.72
C LEU A 391 1.47 0.29 -28.18
N ILE A 392 2.70 0.40 -28.69
CA ILE A 392 2.97 0.76 -30.09
C ILE A 392 2.49 -0.35 -31.04
N SER A 393 2.82 -1.61 -30.73
CA SER A 393 2.41 -2.76 -31.56
C SER A 393 0.98 -3.23 -31.28
N ARG A 394 0.29 -2.63 -30.29
CA ARG A 394 -1.03 -3.02 -29.80
C ARG A 394 -1.11 -4.50 -29.36
N ASP A 395 -0.02 -5.00 -28.80
CA ASP A 395 0.06 -6.34 -28.22
C ASP A 395 -0.44 -6.31 -26.77
N TRP A 396 -1.77 -6.33 -26.61
CA TRP A 396 -2.43 -6.25 -25.31
C TRP A 396 -2.12 -7.45 -24.41
N ALA A 397 -1.93 -8.63 -24.98
CA ALA A 397 -1.54 -9.82 -24.22
C ALA A 397 -0.11 -9.72 -23.70
N GLY A 398 0.83 -9.25 -24.55
CA GLY A 398 2.21 -8.98 -24.14
C GLY A 398 2.30 -7.91 -23.06
N PHE A 399 1.56 -6.80 -23.24
CA PHE A 399 1.47 -5.74 -22.23
C PHE A 399 0.90 -6.28 -20.92
N ALA A 400 -0.28 -6.91 -20.96
CA ALA A 400 -0.97 -7.40 -19.78
C ALA A 400 -0.15 -8.44 -19.00
N ARG A 401 0.54 -9.35 -19.70
CA ARG A 401 1.42 -10.34 -19.07
C ARG A 401 2.55 -9.69 -18.30
N GLN A 402 3.17 -8.67 -18.89
CA GLN A 402 4.37 -8.06 -18.32
C GLN A 402 4.03 -7.02 -17.25
N TYR A 403 2.89 -6.36 -17.38
CA TYR A 403 2.39 -5.39 -16.41
C TYR A 403 1.69 -6.11 -15.25
N ASN A 404 0.69 -6.97 -15.50
CA ASN A 404 -0.14 -7.60 -14.47
C ASN A 404 0.36 -8.98 -13.99
N GLY A 405 1.40 -9.53 -14.63
CA GLY A 405 1.98 -10.82 -14.29
C GLY A 405 1.26 -12.02 -14.92
N GLU A 406 1.67 -13.24 -14.54
CA GLU A 406 1.26 -14.48 -15.21
C GLU A 406 -0.26 -14.76 -15.12
N SER A 407 -0.93 -14.21 -14.12
CA SER A 407 -2.38 -14.35 -13.92
C SER A 407 -3.23 -13.43 -14.78
N PHE A 408 -2.64 -12.63 -15.70
CA PHE A 408 -3.37 -11.62 -16.47
C PHE A 408 -4.58 -12.19 -17.24
N ARG A 409 -4.46 -13.42 -17.77
CA ARG A 409 -5.56 -14.08 -18.51
C ARG A 409 -6.74 -14.46 -17.63
N VAL A 410 -6.48 -14.83 -16.37
CA VAL A 410 -7.54 -15.20 -15.41
C VAL A 410 -8.46 -14.01 -15.16
N ASN A 411 -7.87 -12.81 -15.12
CA ASN A 411 -8.59 -11.56 -14.92
C ASN A 411 -8.96 -10.84 -16.23
N ARG A 412 -8.69 -11.49 -17.39
CA ARG A 412 -9.00 -11.03 -18.75
C ARG A 412 -8.45 -9.63 -19.05
N TYR A 413 -7.26 -9.32 -18.56
CA TYR A 413 -6.64 -8.00 -18.73
C TYR A 413 -6.39 -7.65 -20.19
N ASP A 414 -5.89 -8.61 -20.95
CA ASP A 414 -5.64 -8.51 -22.37
C ASP A 414 -6.91 -8.18 -23.16
N GLU A 415 -7.99 -8.90 -22.90
CA GLU A 415 -9.28 -8.66 -23.55
C GLU A 415 -9.86 -7.30 -23.15
N LYS A 416 -9.80 -6.93 -21.87
CA LYS A 416 -10.25 -5.62 -21.39
C LYS A 416 -9.49 -4.47 -22.04
N LEU A 417 -8.16 -4.59 -22.17
CA LEU A 417 -7.32 -3.59 -22.82
C LEU A 417 -7.66 -3.47 -24.30
N ALA A 418 -7.87 -4.60 -24.98
CA ALA A 418 -8.27 -4.61 -26.39
C ALA A 418 -9.65 -3.96 -26.61
N ASP A 419 -10.63 -4.30 -25.78
CA ASP A 419 -11.99 -3.75 -25.83
C ASP A 419 -11.99 -2.25 -25.54
N ALA A 420 -11.27 -1.81 -24.50
CA ALA A 420 -11.13 -0.40 -24.17
C ALA A 420 -10.44 0.38 -25.29
N TYR A 421 -9.39 -0.20 -25.91
CA TYR A 421 -8.74 0.43 -27.06
C TYR A 421 -9.70 0.61 -28.23
N ASN A 422 -10.47 -0.42 -28.58
CA ASN A 422 -11.44 -0.35 -29.67
C ASN A 422 -12.52 0.70 -29.39
N TYR A 423 -13.01 0.78 -28.15
CA TYR A 423 -13.94 1.82 -27.73
C TYR A 423 -13.37 3.22 -27.97
N TRP A 424 -12.18 3.51 -27.43
CA TRP A 424 -11.57 4.84 -27.55
C TRP A 424 -11.13 5.20 -28.96
N ARG A 425 -10.79 4.21 -29.77
CA ARG A 425 -10.48 4.42 -31.19
C ARG A 425 -11.70 4.84 -32.00
N ASN A 426 -12.88 4.36 -31.64
CA ASN A 426 -14.13 4.68 -32.34
C ASN A 426 -14.82 5.94 -31.77
N ALA A 427 -14.46 6.34 -30.56
CA ALA A 427 -14.98 7.55 -29.90
C ALA A 427 -14.18 8.83 -30.21
N ALA A 428 -12.99 8.69 -30.78
CA ALA A 428 -12.13 9.77 -31.28
C ALA A 428 -12.41 10.05 -32.76
#